data_AF-A0A5J5AAD8-F1
#
_entry.id   AF-A0A5J5AAD8-F1
#
_cell.length_a   1.000
_cell.length_b   1.000
_cell.length_c   1.000
_cell.angle_alpha   90.00
_cell.angle_beta   90.00
_cell.angle_gamma   90.00
#
_symmetry.space_group_name_H-M   'P 1'
#
loop_
_entity.id
_entity.type
_entity.pdbx_description
1 polymer ?
#
loop_
_entity_poly.entity_id
_entity_poly.type
_entity_poly.pdbx_seq_one_letter_code
_entity_poly.pdbx_strand_id
1 'polypeptide(L)'
;MVSGSGICAKRVVVDARHHMLGRLASILAKELLNGQKVVVVRCEEICLSGGLVRQKMKYLRFLRKRMNTKPSHGPIHFRAPAKILWRTIRGMIPHKTKRGAAALARLKVYEGIPPPYDKIKRMVIPDALKVLRLQAGHKYCLLGRLSAEVGWNHYDTIRELEKKRKEKAQVAYERKKQLTKLRIKAEKSAEEKLGSQLDVIAPIKEQVTIPVDKPFIYLKGEGKRKTTVVWNAYDSISTSATFMSKANNIVAKSITFWNSYNNPPTNLNPMRTAVAAMIAGDKSAFYRCGFLGFQDTLWDVQGRHYFKLCTIQGAVDFIFGAGQSIYERCTISVIAGALNGVAGFITAQARGDPNDASGFVFKDCNVIGTGQTYLGRPWRDYARVIYYNSSLSEIIVPQGWIAWGSTGREYQLTFAEYDCYGLGSNTLERVKWENKLSPKMLSWLTSITFIDNEGWIVSQPFNMLA
;
A
#
# COMPACT_ATOMS: atom_id res chain seq x y z
N MET A 1 3.60 6.97 26.94
CA MET A 1 4.27 5.99 26.07
C MET A 1 3.63 6.04 24.70
N VAL A 2 4.39 6.42 23.67
CA VAL A 2 4.12 6.05 22.28
C VAL A 2 5.43 5.44 21.81
N SER A 3 5.39 4.13 21.62
CA SER A 3 6.50 3.29 21.21
C SER A 3 7.01 3.73 19.84
N GLY A 4 8.33 3.87 19.73
CA GLY A 4 9.01 4.25 18.52
C GLY A 4 8.96 3.13 17.49
N SER A 5 8.25 3.36 16.40
CA SER A 5 8.50 2.72 15.11
C SER A 5 9.42 3.63 14.30
N GLY A 6 10.61 3.15 13.99
CA GLY A 6 11.62 3.84 13.18
C GLY A 6 11.27 3.95 11.69
N ILE A 7 10.00 4.24 11.37
CA ILE A 7 9.57 4.65 10.04
C ILE A 7 9.84 6.15 9.96
N CYS A 8 10.57 6.62 8.95
CA CYS A 8 10.81 8.04 8.74
C CYS A 8 9.46 8.79 8.74
N ALA A 9 9.15 9.51 9.84
CA ALA A 9 7.89 10.26 9.98
C ALA A 9 7.60 11.06 8.71
N LYS A 10 6.44 10.80 8.10
CA LYS A 10 6.00 11.40 6.84
C LYS A 10 6.16 12.92 6.92
N ARG A 11 6.88 13.53 5.98
CA ARG A 11 7.14 14.98 5.98
C ARG A 11 5.83 15.75 5.87
N VAL A 12 5.53 16.58 6.88
CA VAL A 12 4.34 17.44 6.89
C VAL A 12 4.72 18.81 6.35
N VAL A 13 3.98 19.30 5.36
CA VAL A 13 4.15 20.65 4.82
C VAL A 13 3.04 21.53 5.39
N VAL A 14 3.41 22.56 6.15
CA VAL A 14 2.51 23.51 6.79
C VAL A 14 2.49 24.81 6.00
N ASP A 15 1.30 25.25 5.62
CA ASP A 15 1.04 26.57 5.09
C ASP A 15 0.92 27.58 6.24
N ALA A 16 1.87 28.51 6.35
CA ALA A 16 1.89 29.47 7.45
C ALA A 16 0.98 30.69 7.25
N ARG A 17 0.28 30.78 6.11
CA ARG A 17 -0.61 31.90 5.80
C ARG A 17 -1.58 32.16 6.95
N HIS A 18 -1.63 33.41 7.40
CA HIS A 18 -2.55 33.90 8.44
C HIS A 18 -2.45 33.17 9.78
N HIS A 19 -1.33 32.51 10.08
CA HIS A 19 -1.09 31.95 11.40
C HIS A 19 -0.45 32.98 12.34
N MET A 20 -0.75 32.93 13.63
CA MET A 20 -0.13 33.76 14.65
C MET A 20 1.27 33.22 14.99
N LEU A 21 2.32 34.04 14.79
CA LEU A 21 3.74 33.62 14.89
C LEU A 21 4.04 32.80 16.16
N GLY A 22 3.67 33.32 17.33
CA GLY A 22 4.01 32.68 18.61
C GLY A 22 3.32 31.34 18.82
N ARG A 23 2.03 31.24 18.45
CA ARG A 23 1.26 29.99 18.57
C ARG A 23 1.73 28.95 17.56
N LEU A 24 1.95 29.37 16.32
CA LEU A 24 2.52 28.51 15.28
C LEU A 24 3.88 27.95 15.73
N ALA A 25 4.78 28.81 16.20
CA ALA A 25 6.11 28.38 16.64
C ALA A 25 6.05 27.38 17.81
N SER A 26 5.12 27.58 18.77
CA SER A 26 4.96 26.68 19.92
C SER A 26 4.51 25.28 19.51
N ILE A 27 3.49 25.20 18.63
CA ILE A 27 2.97 23.91 18.14
C ILE A 27 4.06 23.19 17.33
N LEU A 28 4.74 23.91 16.43
CA LEU A 28 5.82 23.34 15.64
C LEU A 28 6.99 22.85 16.51
N ALA A 29 7.36 23.58 17.56
CA ALA A 29 8.41 23.16 18.48
C ALA A 29 8.09 21.83 19.17
N LYS A 30 6.83 21.64 19.60
CA LYS A 30 6.36 20.37 20.19
C LYS A 30 6.45 19.22 19.19
N GLU A 31 5.96 19.42 17.96
CA GLU A 31 5.99 18.40 16.91
C GLU A 31 7.42 17.97 16.54
N LEU A 32 8.33 18.93 16.44
CA LEU A 32 9.74 18.65 16.14
C LEU A 32 10.39 17.79 17.25
N LEU A 33 10.09 18.09 18.53
CA LEU A 33 10.55 17.32 19.69
C LEU A 33 9.96 15.91 19.76
N ASN A 34 8.77 15.71 19.18
CA ASN A 34 8.08 14.42 19.11
C ASN A 34 8.61 13.49 18.00
N GLY A 35 9.38 13.98 17.03
CA GLY A 35 9.81 13.13 15.90
C GLY A 35 9.56 13.71 14.53
N GLN A 36 8.63 14.66 14.43
CA GLN A 36 8.01 15.02 13.17
C GLN A 36 8.96 15.82 12.27
N LYS A 37 9.01 15.46 10.98
CA LYS A 37 9.68 16.26 9.94
C LYS A 37 8.69 17.30 9.42
N VAL A 38 9.01 18.59 9.59
CA VAL A 38 8.11 19.69 9.25
C VAL A 38 8.78 20.62 8.26
N VAL A 39 8.04 20.98 7.20
CA VAL A 39 8.39 22.07 6.29
C VAL A 39 7.32 23.14 6.40
N VAL A 40 7.72 24.39 6.63
CA VAL A 40 6.79 25.52 6.68
C VAL A 40 7.01 26.38 5.44
N VAL A 41 5.92 26.70 4.73
CA VAL A 41 5.93 27.54 3.53
C VAL A 41 5.10 28.81 3.77
N ARG A 42 5.33 29.84 2.95
CA ARG A 42 4.69 31.16 3.07
C ARG A 42 4.89 31.85 4.42
N CYS A 43 6.13 31.81 4.92
CA CYS A 43 6.49 32.46 6.19
C CYS A 43 6.24 33.98 6.17
N GLU A 44 6.23 34.61 5.00
CA GLU A 44 5.91 36.02 4.80
C GLU A 44 4.44 36.37 5.11
N GLU A 45 3.52 35.40 5.01
CA GLU A 45 2.09 35.58 5.29
C GLU A 45 1.72 35.28 6.76
N ILE A 46 2.70 35.08 7.64
CA ILE A 46 2.49 34.91 9.09
C ILE A 46 2.03 36.24 9.72
N CYS A 47 1.16 36.17 10.71
CA CYS A 47 0.62 37.32 11.42
C CYS A 47 1.32 37.56 12.78
N LEU A 48 1.50 38.83 13.10
CA LEU A 48 1.83 39.34 14.43
C LEU A 48 0.66 40.18 14.95
N SER A 49 0.33 40.04 16.24
CA SER A 49 -0.68 40.88 16.88
C SER A 49 -0.19 42.31 17.04
N GLY A 50 -1.07 43.29 16.86
CA GLY A 50 -0.73 44.72 16.86
C GLY A 50 -0.40 45.25 15.47
N GLY A 51 -0.65 46.54 15.26
CA GLY A 51 -0.43 47.21 13.97
C GLY A 51 1.05 47.30 13.57
N LEU A 52 1.27 47.55 12.28
CA LEU A 52 2.61 47.59 11.66
C LEU A 52 3.56 48.56 12.34
N VAL A 53 3.11 49.79 12.65
CA VAL A 53 3.95 50.82 13.30
C VAL A 53 4.49 50.34 14.65
N ARG A 54 3.62 49.78 15.50
CA ARG A 54 4.00 49.24 16.82
C ARG A 54 5.01 48.11 16.68
N GLN A 55 4.76 47.18 15.75
CA GLN A 55 5.65 46.04 15.54
C GLN A 55 6.99 46.48 14.94
N LYS A 56 7.01 47.45 14.02
CA LYS A 56 8.22 48.07 13.47
C LYS A 56 9.06 48.70 14.57
N MET A 57 8.47 49.52 15.43
CA MET A 57 9.20 50.15 16.54
C MET A 57 9.80 49.11 17.50
N LYS A 58 9.05 48.05 17.83
CA LYS A 58 9.54 46.93 18.63
C LYS A 58 10.71 46.22 17.95
N TYR A 59 10.63 46.01 16.65
CA TYR A 59 11.69 45.33 15.88
C TYR A 59 12.95 46.19 15.74
N LEU A 60 12.80 47.49 15.47
CA LEU A 60 13.93 48.43 15.40
C LEU A 60 14.67 48.50 16.75
N ARG A 61 13.94 48.49 17.87
CA ARG A 61 14.57 48.39 19.20
C ARG A 61 15.33 47.07 19.38
N PHE A 62 14.80 45.97 18.86
CA PHE A 62 15.50 44.68 18.86
C PHE A 62 16.79 44.72 18.02
N LEU A 63 16.78 45.35 16.83
CA LEU A 63 17.97 45.52 15.99
C LEU A 63 19.09 46.33 16.67
N ARG A 64 18.75 47.20 17.63
CA ARG A 64 19.72 47.99 18.40
C ARG A 64 20.40 47.19 19.52
N LYS A 65 19.92 45.99 19.86
CA LYS A 65 20.55 45.16 20.91
C LYS A 65 21.91 44.65 20.42
N ARG A 66 22.97 44.92 21.18
CA ARG A 66 24.35 44.48 20.90
C ARG A 66 24.99 43.98 22.20
N MET A 67 26.05 43.18 22.08
CA MET A 67 26.90 42.83 23.22
C MET A 67 27.77 44.04 23.56
N ASN A 68 27.88 44.38 24.86
CA ASN A 68 28.61 45.57 25.31
C ASN A 68 30.13 45.45 25.07
N THR A 69 30.68 44.24 25.23
CA THR A 69 32.12 43.97 25.15
C THR A 69 32.61 43.76 23.71
N LYS A 70 32.01 42.82 22.96
CA LYS A 70 32.38 42.53 21.57
C LYS A 70 31.13 42.49 20.67
N PRO A 71 30.79 43.62 20.01
CA PRO A 71 29.57 43.72 19.20
C PRO A 71 29.44 42.63 18.12
N SER A 72 30.56 42.13 17.57
CA SER A 72 30.57 41.04 16.59
C SER A 72 30.17 39.66 17.14
N HIS A 73 30.25 39.46 18.46
CA HIS A 73 29.72 38.26 19.15
C HIS A 73 28.30 38.47 19.69
N GLY A 74 27.65 39.58 19.34
CA GLY A 74 26.29 39.90 19.74
C GLY A 74 25.20 39.04 19.08
N PRO A 75 23.93 39.24 19.47
CA PRO A 75 22.81 38.50 18.90
C PRO A 75 22.66 38.73 17.38
N ILE A 76 22.44 37.65 16.63
CA ILE A 76 22.14 37.74 15.19
C ILE A 76 20.69 38.16 14.99
N HIS A 77 20.50 39.27 14.27
CA HIS A 77 19.21 39.87 14.00
C HIS A 77 18.69 39.49 12.62
N PHE A 78 18.04 38.33 12.50
CA PHE A 78 17.43 37.92 11.24
C PHE A 78 16.34 38.90 10.79
N ARG A 79 16.29 39.22 9.49
CA ARG A 79 15.24 40.08 8.90
C ARG A 79 14.29 39.31 7.97
N ALA A 80 14.72 38.16 7.44
CA ALA A 80 13.88 37.32 6.59
C ALA A 80 12.77 36.60 7.40
N PRO A 81 11.51 36.58 6.95
CA PRO A 81 10.39 35.97 7.66
C PRO A 81 10.64 34.51 8.09
N ALA A 82 11.19 33.67 7.21
CA ALA A 82 11.48 32.28 7.53
C ALA A 82 12.52 32.17 8.64
N LYS A 83 13.56 33.00 8.62
CA LYS A 83 14.59 33.03 9.68
C LYS A 83 14.06 33.61 11.00
N ILE A 84 13.10 34.53 10.96
CA ILE A 84 12.40 35.03 12.16
C ILE A 84 11.57 33.90 12.79
N LEU A 85 10.83 33.14 11.98
CA LEU A 85 10.10 31.96 12.46
C LEU A 85 11.07 30.92 13.04
N TRP A 86 12.14 30.60 12.32
CA TRP A 86 13.16 29.65 12.77
C TRP A 86 13.77 30.06 14.11
N ARG A 87 14.11 31.35 14.28
CA ARG A 87 14.63 31.88 15.56
C ARG A 87 13.61 31.72 16.68
N THR A 88 12.34 32.00 16.40
CA THR A 88 11.25 31.85 17.37
C THR A 88 11.10 30.40 17.82
N ILE A 89 11.10 29.45 16.87
CA ILE A 89 11.04 28.01 17.17
C ILE A 89 12.29 27.54 17.93
N ARG A 90 13.48 27.97 17.49
CA ARG A 90 14.75 27.67 18.19
C ARG A 90 14.70 28.13 19.64
N GLY A 91 14.11 29.29 19.93
CA GLY A 91 13.94 29.79 21.29
C GLY A 91 13.00 28.95 22.17
N MET A 92 12.16 28.12 21.56
CA MET A 92 11.22 27.21 22.24
C MET A 92 11.73 25.76 22.31
N ILE A 93 12.96 25.49 21.83
CA ILE A 93 13.58 24.17 21.82
C ILE A 93 14.91 24.23 22.61
N PRO A 94 15.24 23.23 23.45
CA PRO A 94 16.54 23.11 24.10
C PRO A 94 17.65 22.71 23.10
N HIS A 95 17.88 23.55 22.09
CA HIS A 95 18.67 23.27 20.88
C HIS A 95 20.17 23.01 21.12
N LYS A 96 20.68 23.35 22.31
CA LYS A 96 22.07 23.02 22.70
C LYS A 96 22.25 21.55 23.08
N THR A 97 21.17 20.84 23.40
CA THR A 97 21.21 19.39 23.67
C THR A 97 21.23 18.60 22.36
N LYS A 98 21.78 17.38 22.37
CA LYS A 98 21.78 16.48 21.19
C LYS A 98 20.35 16.26 20.67
N ARG A 99 19.38 16.03 21.56
CA ARG A 99 17.96 15.86 21.23
C ARG A 99 17.36 17.12 20.58
N GLY A 100 17.62 18.29 21.16
CA GLY A 100 17.11 19.56 20.63
C GLY A 100 17.73 19.95 19.29
N ALA A 101 19.03 19.70 19.10
CA ALA A 101 19.71 19.90 17.83
C ALA A 101 19.11 18.99 16.74
N ALA A 102 18.90 17.71 17.04
CA ALA A 102 18.25 16.77 16.13
C ALA A 102 16.80 17.18 15.80
N ALA A 103 16.04 17.68 16.77
CA ALA A 103 14.69 18.20 16.55
C ALA A 103 14.70 19.41 15.61
N LEU A 104 15.62 20.36 15.82
CA LEU A 104 15.72 21.56 14.98
C LEU A 104 16.18 21.22 13.55
N ALA A 105 17.01 20.19 13.36
CA ALA A 105 17.45 19.71 12.04
C ALA A 105 16.30 19.15 11.18
N ARG A 106 15.17 18.77 11.80
CA ARG A 106 13.96 18.28 11.10
C ARG A 106 13.09 19.41 10.53
N LEU A 107 13.38 20.66 10.87
CA LEU A 107 12.62 21.83 10.44
C LEU A 107 13.23 22.44 9.17
N LYS A 108 12.39 22.66 8.15
CA LYS A 108 12.71 23.58 7.05
C LYS A 108 11.64 24.67 6.97
N VAL A 109 12.05 25.89 6.65
CA VAL A 109 11.17 27.06 6.58
C VAL A 109 11.49 27.84 5.32
N TYR A 110 10.46 28.30 4.62
CA TYR A 110 10.58 28.97 3.33
C TYR A 110 9.62 30.16 3.23
N GLU A 111 10.09 31.21 2.60
CA GLU A 111 9.24 32.23 1.98
C GLU A 111 8.65 31.70 0.66
N GLY A 112 7.39 32.04 0.36
CA GLY A 112 6.65 31.48 -0.77
C GLY A 112 6.53 29.95 -0.71
N ILE A 113 6.24 29.33 -1.86
CA ILE A 113 6.10 27.86 -1.99
C ILE A 113 7.07 27.34 -3.06
N PRO A 114 8.31 26.99 -2.68
CA PRO A 114 9.29 26.48 -3.65
C PRO A 114 9.02 25.02 -4.06
N PRO A 115 9.46 24.59 -5.26
CA PRO A 115 9.49 23.18 -5.62
C PRO A 115 10.35 22.35 -4.65
N PRO A 116 9.96 21.11 -4.28
CA PRO A 116 8.79 20.35 -4.73
C PRO A 116 7.51 20.57 -3.91
N TYR A 117 7.48 21.56 -2.99
CA TYR A 117 6.37 21.77 -2.05
C TYR A 117 5.14 22.43 -2.68
N ASP A 118 5.29 22.95 -3.90
CA ASP A 118 4.22 23.48 -4.75
C ASP A 118 3.20 22.40 -5.16
N LYS A 119 3.67 21.16 -5.38
CA LYS A 119 2.86 19.99 -5.75
C LYS A 119 2.36 19.16 -4.57
N ILE A 120 2.88 19.40 -3.37
CA ILE A 120 2.53 18.61 -2.16
C ILE A 120 1.31 19.22 -1.46
N LYS A 121 0.44 18.38 -0.88
CA LYS A 121 -0.67 18.82 -0.02
C LYS A 121 -0.13 19.55 1.20
N ARG A 122 -0.57 20.80 1.37
CA ARG A 122 -0.19 21.67 2.50
C ARG A 122 -1.28 21.62 3.56
N MET A 123 -0.88 21.53 4.81
CA MET A 123 -1.75 21.52 5.98
C MET A 123 -1.80 22.90 6.61
N VAL A 124 -2.90 23.18 7.31
CA VAL A 124 -3.11 24.39 8.12
C VAL A 124 -3.24 23.92 9.56
N ILE A 125 -2.77 24.73 10.52
CA ILE A 125 -2.89 24.45 11.96
C ILE A 125 -4.00 25.35 12.52
N PRO A 126 -5.24 24.84 12.68
CA PRO A 126 -6.37 25.65 13.09
C PRO A 126 -6.09 26.40 14.40
N ASP A 127 -5.45 25.73 15.35
CA ASP A 127 -5.14 26.31 16.67
C ASP A 127 -4.17 27.50 16.65
N ALA A 128 -3.50 27.75 15.53
CA ALA A 128 -2.64 28.90 15.35
C ALA A 128 -3.20 29.92 14.36
N LEU A 129 -4.35 29.68 13.73
CA LEU A 129 -4.93 30.63 12.78
C LEU A 129 -5.37 31.94 13.45
N LYS A 130 -5.00 33.07 12.84
CA LYS A 130 -5.40 34.42 13.27
C LYS A 130 -6.91 34.52 13.47
N VAL A 131 -7.71 34.00 12.52
CA VAL A 131 -9.18 34.12 12.57
C VAL A 131 -9.79 33.50 13.83
N LEU A 132 -9.17 32.45 14.37
CA LEU A 132 -9.65 31.78 15.59
C LEU A 132 -9.03 32.37 16.86
N ARG A 133 -7.93 33.11 16.74
CA ARG A 133 -7.10 33.51 17.90
C ARG A 133 -7.06 35.01 18.16
N LEU A 134 -7.48 35.83 17.21
CA LEU A 134 -7.53 37.27 17.33
C LEU A 134 -8.97 37.72 17.14
N GLN A 135 -9.50 38.46 18.11
CA GLN A 135 -10.85 39.03 18.04
C GLN A 135 -11.01 39.94 16.82
N ALA A 136 -12.23 40.00 16.28
CA ALA A 136 -12.56 40.92 15.20
C ALA A 136 -12.22 42.38 15.58
N GLY A 137 -11.72 43.17 14.63
CA GLY A 137 -11.31 44.57 14.85
C GLY A 137 -9.89 44.75 15.42
N HIS A 138 -9.25 43.72 16.00
CA HIS A 138 -7.89 43.85 16.49
C HIS A 138 -6.87 43.97 15.35
N LYS A 139 -5.99 44.97 15.46
CA LYS A 139 -4.93 45.22 14.47
C LYS A 139 -3.91 44.08 14.48
N TYR A 140 -3.43 43.72 13.30
CA TYR A 140 -2.33 42.77 13.09
C TYR A 140 -1.45 43.27 11.94
N CYS A 141 -0.25 42.72 11.82
CA CYS A 141 0.60 42.93 10.66
C CYS A 141 1.16 41.62 10.11
N LEU A 142 1.38 41.57 8.80
CA LEU A 142 2.06 40.45 8.16
C LEU A 142 3.57 40.53 8.40
N LEU A 143 4.18 39.38 8.65
CA LEU A 143 5.60 39.25 8.94
C LEU A 143 6.45 39.68 7.74
N GLY A 144 6.00 39.38 6.52
CA GLY A 144 6.65 39.84 5.30
C GLY A 144 6.68 41.37 5.18
N ARG A 145 5.54 42.03 5.46
CA ARG A 145 5.46 43.50 5.44
C ARG A 145 6.33 44.13 6.51
N LEU A 146 6.31 43.60 7.73
CA LEU A 146 7.22 44.04 8.79
C LEU A 146 8.69 43.86 8.39
N SER A 147 9.03 42.71 7.79
CA SER A 147 10.38 42.36 7.37
C SER A 147 10.90 43.34 6.29
N ALA A 148 10.04 43.70 5.32
CA ALA A 148 10.36 44.70 4.30
C ALA A 148 10.74 46.06 4.92
N GLU A 149 9.93 46.53 5.87
CA GLU A 149 10.13 47.80 6.59
C GLU A 149 11.41 47.86 7.44
N VAL A 150 12.01 46.71 7.75
CA VAL A 150 13.25 46.60 8.56
C VAL A 150 14.44 46.12 7.74
N GLY A 151 14.34 46.17 6.40
CA GLY A 151 15.44 45.95 5.46
C GLY A 151 15.56 44.51 4.96
N TRP A 152 14.43 43.84 4.68
CA TRP A 152 14.38 42.60 3.88
C TRP A 152 13.83 42.90 2.48
N ASN A 153 14.71 42.92 1.48
CA ASN A 153 14.42 43.47 0.15
C ASN A 153 13.72 42.50 -0.82
N HIS A 154 13.37 41.28 -0.40
CA HIS A 154 12.81 40.26 -1.29
C HIS A 154 11.27 40.17 -1.25
N TYR A 155 10.60 41.05 -0.50
CA TYR A 155 9.15 40.98 -0.30
C TYR A 155 8.37 41.05 -1.62
N ASP A 156 8.70 42.01 -2.47
CA ASP A 156 8.00 42.20 -3.75
C ASP A 156 8.32 41.08 -4.74
N THR A 157 9.57 40.64 -4.81
CA THR A 157 9.99 39.49 -5.63
C THR A 157 9.22 38.22 -5.26
N ILE A 158 9.09 37.90 -3.97
CA ILE A 158 8.33 36.73 -3.51
C ILE A 158 6.85 36.86 -3.88
N ARG A 159 6.27 38.06 -3.75
CA ARG A 159 4.88 38.33 -4.11
C ARG A 159 4.62 38.11 -5.60
N GLU A 160 5.53 38.54 -6.47
CA GLU A 160 5.46 38.30 -7.91
C GLU A 160 5.58 36.81 -8.27
N LEU A 161 6.54 36.10 -7.66
CA LEU A 161 6.72 34.66 -7.89
C LEU A 161 5.50 33.86 -7.42
N GLU A 162 4.91 34.20 -6.28
CA GLU A 162 3.68 33.58 -5.80
C GLU A 162 2.47 33.89 -6.69
N LYS A 163 2.40 35.10 -7.29
CA LYS A 163 1.38 35.44 -8.28
C LYS A 163 1.48 34.53 -9.51
N LYS A 164 2.67 34.44 -10.12
CA LYS A 164 2.94 33.53 -11.26
C LYS A 164 2.63 32.07 -10.93
N ARG A 165 2.96 31.61 -9.72
CA ARG A 165 2.64 30.25 -9.25
C ARG A 165 1.13 30.02 -9.16
N LYS A 166 0.37 30.98 -8.64
CA LYS A 166 -1.10 30.90 -8.53
C LYS A 166 -1.76 30.84 -9.91
N GLU A 167 -1.30 31.64 -10.87
CA GLU A 167 -1.77 31.60 -12.26
C GLU A 167 -1.53 30.22 -12.90
N LYS A 168 -0.32 29.66 -12.79
CA LYS A 168 -0.02 28.29 -13.27
C LYS A 168 -0.89 27.23 -12.58
N ALA A 169 -1.11 27.36 -11.28
CA ALA A 169 -1.94 26.41 -10.52
C ALA A 169 -3.42 26.48 -10.93
N GLN A 170 -3.93 27.66 -11.28
CA GLN A 170 -5.30 27.87 -11.76
C GLN A 170 -5.51 27.19 -13.11
N VAL A 171 -4.60 27.39 -14.07
CA VAL A 171 -4.64 26.73 -15.39
C VAL A 171 -4.62 25.21 -15.24
N ALA A 172 -3.76 24.68 -14.37
CA ALA A 172 -3.69 23.25 -14.10
C ALA A 172 -5.00 22.70 -13.46
N TYR A 173 -5.61 23.47 -12.55
CA TYR A 173 -6.88 23.11 -11.93
C TYR A 173 -8.04 23.10 -12.93
N GLU A 174 -8.11 24.11 -13.82
CA GLU A 174 -9.13 24.19 -14.86
C GLU A 174 -9.02 23.04 -15.86
N ARG A 175 -7.80 22.72 -16.31
CA ARG A 175 -7.54 21.54 -17.16
C ARG A 175 -7.98 20.25 -16.47
N LYS A 176 -7.66 20.08 -15.19
CA LYS A 176 -8.09 18.91 -14.41
C LYS A 176 -9.61 18.82 -14.31
N LYS A 177 -10.29 19.94 -14.03
CA LYS A 177 -11.75 20.03 -13.96
C LYS A 177 -12.42 19.66 -15.28
N GLN A 178 -11.89 20.15 -16.41
CA GLN A 178 -12.37 19.80 -17.75
C GLN A 178 -12.20 18.30 -18.04
N LEU A 179 -11.04 17.73 -17.75
CA LEU A 179 -10.78 16.29 -17.94
C LEU A 179 -11.72 15.43 -17.10
N THR A 180 -11.99 15.80 -15.85
CA THR A 180 -12.98 15.09 -15.02
C THR A 180 -14.38 15.15 -15.62
N LYS A 181 -14.80 16.31 -16.15
CA LYS A 181 -16.10 16.44 -16.83
C LYS A 181 -16.18 15.55 -18.08
N LEU A 182 -15.13 15.52 -18.89
CA LEU A 182 -15.04 14.66 -20.08
C LEU A 182 -15.09 13.18 -19.69
N ARG A 183 -14.39 12.79 -18.62
CA ARG A 183 -14.39 11.41 -18.12
C ARG A 183 -15.79 10.96 -17.70
N ILE A 184 -16.50 11.76 -16.91
CA ILE A 184 -17.87 11.45 -16.49
C ILE A 184 -18.80 11.29 -17.70
N LYS A 185 -18.63 12.15 -18.73
CA LYS A 185 -19.41 12.04 -19.96
C LYS A 185 -19.09 10.74 -20.72
N ALA A 186 -17.81 10.37 -20.79
CA ALA A 186 -17.38 9.13 -21.43
C ALA A 186 -17.89 7.89 -20.70
N GLU A 187 -17.87 7.89 -19.36
CA GLU A 187 -18.43 6.82 -18.52
C GLU A 187 -19.93 6.60 -18.82
N LYS A 188 -20.73 7.68 -18.84
CA LYS A 188 -22.16 7.59 -19.20
C LYS A 188 -22.41 7.05 -20.61
N SER A 189 -21.65 7.53 -21.60
CA SER A 189 -21.81 7.06 -22.99
C SER A 189 -21.41 5.58 -23.15
N ALA A 190 -20.46 5.10 -22.35
CA ALA A 190 -20.08 3.69 -22.33
C ALA A 190 -21.18 2.83 -21.70
N GLU A 191 -21.79 3.28 -20.60
CA GLU A 191 -22.93 2.61 -19.94
C GLU A 191 -24.12 2.44 -20.90
N GLU A 192 -24.51 3.49 -21.63
CA GLU A 192 -25.60 3.43 -22.61
C GLU A 192 -25.34 2.43 -23.75
N LYS A 193 -24.10 2.34 -24.24
CA LYS A 193 -23.72 1.41 -25.31
C LYS A 193 -23.65 -0.04 -24.86
N LEU A 194 -23.35 -0.29 -23.58
CA LEU A 194 -23.18 -1.63 -23.03
C LEU A 194 -24.47 -2.23 -22.44
N GLY A 195 -25.57 -1.47 -22.35
CA GLY A 195 -26.79 -1.82 -21.59
C GLY A 195 -27.28 -3.27 -21.71
N SER A 196 -27.55 -3.76 -22.91
CA SER A 196 -28.04 -5.13 -23.11
C SER A 196 -26.95 -6.22 -23.01
N GLN A 197 -25.68 -5.84 -23.19
CA GLN A 197 -24.54 -6.75 -22.98
C GLN A 197 -24.17 -6.86 -21.50
N LEU A 198 -24.54 -5.88 -20.67
CA LEU A 198 -24.28 -5.87 -19.24
C LEU A 198 -25.08 -6.93 -18.50
N ASP A 199 -26.30 -7.30 -18.93
CA ASP A 199 -27.07 -8.35 -18.27
C ASP A 199 -26.53 -9.77 -18.57
N VAL A 200 -25.91 -9.97 -19.74
CA VAL A 200 -25.23 -11.23 -20.12
C VAL A 200 -23.84 -11.33 -19.47
N ILE A 201 -23.23 -10.20 -19.13
CA ILE A 201 -21.92 -10.09 -18.46
C ILE A 201 -22.08 -9.84 -16.94
N ALA A 202 -23.30 -9.60 -16.48
CA ALA A 202 -23.58 -9.26 -15.09
C ALA A 202 -23.11 -10.43 -14.21
N PRO A 203 -22.30 -10.14 -13.19
CA PRO A 203 -21.81 -11.21 -12.34
C PRO A 203 -22.99 -11.81 -11.56
N ILE A 204 -23.04 -13.14 -11.52
CA ILE A 204 -24.00 -13.92 -10.75
C ILE A 204 -23.74 -13.62 -9.27
N LYS A 205 -24.67 -12.90 -8.62
CA LYS A 205 -24.52 -12.46 -7.22
C LYS A 205 -25.04 -13.53 -6.27
N GLU A 206 -24.30 -14.62 -6.15
CA GLU A 206 -24.68 -15.77 -5.33
C GLU A 206 -23.50 -16.28 -4.51
N GLN A 207 -23.82 -16.89 -3.37
CA GLN A 207 -22.90 -17.74 -2.63
C GLN A 207 -23.23 -19.20 -2.93
N VAL A 208 -22.32 -19.89 -3.62
CA VAL A 208 -22.55 -21.24 -4.14
C VAL A 208 -21.83 -22.27 -3.29
N THR A 209 -22.55 -23.28 -2.80
CA THR A 209 -21.97 -24.41 -2.06
C THR A 209 -22.31 -25.72 -2.73
N ILE A 210 -21.28 -26.50 -3.07
CA ILE A 210 -21.39 -27.92 -3.40
C ILE A 210 -21.17 -28.72 -2.10
N PRO A 211 -22.23 -29.32 -1.52
CA PRO A 211 -22.13 -30.08 -0.28
C PRO A 211 -21.45 -31.44 -0.51
N VAL A 212 -20.96 -32.07 0.56
CA VAL A 212 -20.11 -33.29 0.52
C VAL A 212 -20.76 -34.46 -0.24
N ASP A 213 -22.08 -34.57 -0.19
CA ASP A 213 -22.89 -35.65 -0.77
C ASP A 213 -23.15 -35.49 -2.29
N LYS A 214 -22.55 -34.48 -2.94
CA LYS A 214 -22.73 -34.19 -4.37
C LYS A 214 -21.41 -34.26 -5.16
N PRO A 215 -20.74 -35.43 -5.22
CA PRO A 215 -19.53 -35.59 -6.02
C PRO A 215 -19.83 -35.55 -7.53
N PHE A 216 -18.77 -35.41 -8.32
CA PHE A 216 -18.83 -35.44 -9.80
C PHE A 216 -19.64 -34.31 -10.45
N ILE A 217 -19.81 -33.17 -9.79
CA ILE A 217 -20.36 -31.97 -10.42
C ILE A 217 -19.31 -31.34 -11.35
N TYR A 218 -19.74 -31.04 -12.56
CA TYR A 218 -18.97 -30.27 -13.54
C TYR A 218 -19.61 -28.89 -13.78
N LEU A 219 -18.89 -27.83 -13.42
CA LEU A 219 -19.28 -26.45 -13.68
C LEU A 219 -18.58 -25.92 -14.94
N LYS A 220 -19.34 -25.46 -15.93
CA LYS A 220 -18.80 -24.92 -17.18
C LYS A 220 -19.36 -23.53 -17.45
N GLY A 221 -18.49 -22.51 -17.36
CA GLY A 221 -18.80 -21.16 -17.83
C GLY A 221 -18.51 -20.96 -19.32
N GLU A 222 -19.00 -19.86 -19.89
CA GLU A 222 -18.73 -19.45 -21.28
C GLU A 222 -17.33 -18.85 -21.47
N GLY A 223 -16.61 -18.60 -20.38
CA GLY A 223 -15.30 -17.97 -20.38
C GLY A 223 -15.07 -17.21 -19.08
N LYS A 224 -13.85 -17.24 -18.54
CA LYS A 224 -13.53 -16.58 -17.26
C LYS A 224 -13.81 -15.06 -17.23
N ARG A 225 -13.94 -14.41 -18.40
CA ARG A 225 -14.29 -12.98 -18.52
C ARG A 225 -15.79 -12.75 -18.76
N LYS A 226 -16.57 -13.80 -19.00
CA LYS A 226 -18.00 -13.74 -19.31
C LYS A 226 -18.84 -14.29 -18.16
N THR A 227 -18.41 -15.39 -17.55
CA THR A 227 -19.11 -16.02 -16.43
C THR A 227 -18.37 -15.74 -15.12
N THR A 228 -18.95 -14.89 -14.27
CA THR A 228 -18.40 -14.53 -12.96
C THR A 228 -19.46 -14.74 -11.89
N VAL A 229 -19.14 -15.51 -10.85
CA VAL A 229 -19.90 -15.59 -9.60
C VAL A 229 -19.22 -14.65 -8.61
N VAL A 230 -19.99 -13.71 -8.05
CA VAL A 230 -19.48 -12.69 -7.13
C VAL A 230 -20.25 -12.67 -5.82
N TRP A 231 -19.52 -12.54 -4.72
CA TRP A 231 -20.10 -12.25 -3.41
C TRP A 231 -19.15 -11.33 -2.62
N ASN A 232 -19.57 -10.87 -1.45
CA ASN A 232 -18.81 -9.90 -0.64
C ASN A 232 -18.83 -10.21 0.86
N ALA A 233 -19.07 -11.47 1.25
CA ALA A 233 -18.95 -11.91 2.63
C ALA A 233 -17.48 -11.85 3.12
N TYR A 234 -17.29 -11.64 4.42
CA TYR A 234 -15.99 -11.37 5.03
C TYR A 234 -15.93 -11.87 6.50
N ASP A 235 -14.77 -11.70 7.15
CA ASP A 235 -14.42 -12.07 8.54
C ASP A 235 -14.31 -13.58 8.81
N SER A 236 -15.34 -14.35 8.49
CA SER A 236 -15.34 -15.80 8.72
C SER A 236 -14.74 -16.54 7.53
N ILE A 237 -13.58 -17.17 7.71
CA ILE A 237 -12.90 -17.93 6.65
C ILE A 237 -13.81 -19.07 6.13
N SER A 238 -14.64 -19.68 7.00
CA SER A 238 -15.52 -20.80 6.66
C SER A 238 -16.84 -20.41 6.00
N THR A 239 -17.29 -19.16 6.12
CA THR A 239 -18.57 -18.70 5.56
C THR A 239 -18.44 -17.52 4.60
N SER A 240 -17.25 -16.95 4.43
CA SER A 240 -17.00 -15.83 3.49
C SER A 240 -16.80 -16.27 2.04
N ALA A 241 -16.56 -17.56 1.80
CA ALA A 241 -16.29 -18.11 0.48
C ALA A 241 -17.44 -17.84 -0.50
N THR A 242 -17.17 -17.18 -1.63
CA THR A 242 -18.15 -17.00 -2.72
C THR A 242 -18.53 -18.35 -3.33
N PHE A 243 -17.55 -19.25 -3.49
CA PHE A 243 -17.75 -20.63 -3.93
C PHE A 243 -17.14 -21.62 -2.93
N MET A 244 -17.91 -22.62 -2.52
CA MET A 244 -17.46 -23.68 -1.62
C MET A 244 -17.63 -25.03 -2.30
N SER A 245 -16.53 -25.79 -2.43
CA SER A 245 -16.54 -27.16 -2.93
C SER A 245 -16.12 -28.12 -1.82
N LYS A 246 -17.09 -28.83 -1.24
CA LYS A 246 -16.85 -29.83 -0.19
C LYS A 246 -16.87 -31.27 -0.72
N ALA A 247 -17.44 -31.52 -1.89
CA ALA A 247 -17.50 -32.84 -2.50
C ALA A 247 -16.23 -33.20 -3.28
N ASN A 248 -16.00 -34.50 -3.44
CA ASN A 248 -14.89 -35.03 -4.24
C ASN A 248 -15.21 -35.00 -5.73
N ASN A 249 -14.17 -35.06 -6.57
CA ASN A 249 -14.25 -35.16 -8.03
C ASN A 249 -14.98 -33.97 -8.69
N ILE A 250 -14.78 -32.76 -8.16
CA ILE A 250 -15.37 -31.56 -8.74
C ILE A 250 -14.51 -31.04 -9.87
N VAL A 251 -15.15 -30.68 -10.99
CA VAL A 251 -14.47 -30.00 -12.08
C VAL A 251 -15.13 -28.66 -12.36
N ALA A 252 -14.33 -27.60 -12.50
CA ALA A 252 -14.81 -26.33 -13.01
C ALA A 252 -13.96 -25.87 -14.21
N LYS A 253 -14.61 -25.35 -15.25
CA LYS A 253 -13.96 -24.82 -16.46
C LYS A 253 -14.52 -23.44 -16.82
N SER A 254 -13.62 -22.52 -17.16
CA SER A 254 -13.98 -21.24 -17.80
C SER A 254 -14.96 -20.37 -17.00
N ILE A 255 -14.85 -20.35 -15.66
CA ILE A 255 -15.68 -19.54 -14.75
C ILE A 255 -14.79 -18.78 -13.75
N THR A 256 -15.23 -17.60 -13.31
CA THR A 256 -14.54 -16.81 -12.28
C THR A 256 -15.34 -16.78 -10.99
N PHE A 257 -14.66 -17.02 -9.87
CA PHE A 257 -15.17 -16.82 -8.51
C PHE A 257 -14.50 -15.59 -7.93
N TRP A 258 -15.27 -14.61 -7.50
CA TRP A 258 -14.77 -13.32 -7.04
C TRP A 258 -15.38 -12.93 -5.70
N ASN A 259 -14.52 -12.70 -4.70
CA ASN A 259 -14.94 -11.97 -3.50
C ASN A 259 -14.62 -10.48 -3.65
N SER A 260 -15.65 -9.65 -3.73
CA SER A 260 -15.51 -8.22 -4.01
C SER A 260 -15.30 -7.34 -2.77
N TYR A 261 -15.30 -7.91 -1.55
CA TYR A 261 -15.25 -7.13 -0.31
C TYR A 261 -14.04 -6.18 -0.25
N ASN A 262 -12.85 -6.67 -0.58
CA ASN A 262 -11.60 -5.93 -0.43
C ASN A 262 -11.17 -5.16 -1.70
N ASN A 263 -12.03 -4.92 -2.70
CA ASN A 263 -11.60 -4.37 -3.99
C ASN A 263 -12.04 -2.90 -4.23
N PRO A 264 -11.17 -1.89 -3.97
CA PRO A 264 -9.94 -1.94 -3.18
C PRO A 264 -10.22 -1.70 -1.68
N PRO A 265 -9.28 -2.05 -0.77
CA PRO A 265 -9.41 -1.71 0.64
C PRO A 265 -9.37 -0.19 0.79
N THR A 266 -10.28 0.37 1.57
CA THR A 266 -10.32 1.83 1.83
C THR A 266 -10.32 2.08 3.34
N ASN A 267 -10.09 3.31 3.77
CA ASN A 267 -10.21 3.65 5.19
C ASN A 267 -11.63 3.40 5.75
N LEU A 268 -12.65 3.38 4.88
CA LEU A 268 -14.04 3.10 5.23
C LEU A 268 -14.36 1.60 5.17
N ASN A 269 -13.54 0.83 4.44
CA ASN A 269 -13.67 -0.61 4.29
C ASN A 269 -12.30 -1.26 4.56
N PRO A 270 -11.91 -1.40 5.84
CA PRO A 270 -10.62 -1.95 6.22
C PRO A 270 -10.50 -3.39 5.72
N MET A 271 -9.28 -3.78 5.35
CA MET A 271 -9.00 -5.14 4.90
C MET A 271 -9.50 -6.18 5.93
N ARG A 272 -10.22 -7.20 5.43
CA ARG A 272 -10.66 -8.39 6.18
C ARG A 272 -10.35 -9.66 5.40
N THR A 273 -10.43 -10.79 6.08
CA THR A 273 -10.46 -12.11 5.45
C THR A 273 -11.71 -12.19 4.56
N ALA A 274 -11.54 -12.54 3.27
CA ALA A 274 -12.64 -12.56 2.32
C ALA A 274 -12.36 -13.58 1.20
N VAL A 275 -12.89 -14.79 1.39
CA VAL A 275 -12.57 -15.94 0.52
C VAL A 275 -13.36 -15.89 -0.78
N ALA A 276 -12.69 -16.08 -1.92
CA ALA A 276 -13.34 -16.22 -3.22
C ALA A 276 -13.74 -17.68 -3.47
N ALA A 277 -12.85 -18.62 -3.17
CA ALA A 277 -13.15 -20.04 -3.26
C ALA A 277 -12.54 -20.85 -2.10
N MET A 278 -13.32 -21.78 -1.55
CA MET A 278 -12.88 -22.79 -0.59
C MET A 278 -13.01 -24.18 -1.21
N ILE A 279 -11.92 -24.91 -1.33
CA ILE A 279 -11.86 -26.24 -1.95
C ILE A 279 -11.39 -27.26 -0.91
N ALA A 280 -12.24 -28.21 -0.54
CA ALA A 280 -11.96 -29.20 0.50
C ALA A 280 -12.15 -30.66 0.08
N GLY A 281 -12.82 -30.91 -1.05
CA GLY A 281 -13.03 -32.27 -1.55
C GLY A 281 -11.93 -32.74 -2.50
N ASP A 282 -11.54 -34.00 -2.35
CA ASP A 282 -10.42 -34.62 -3.06
C ASP A 282 -10.68 -34.76 -4.57
N LYS A 283 -9.60 -34.80 -5.37
CA LYS A 283 -9.63 -34.95 -6.84
C LYS A 283 -10.39 -33.83 -7.56
N SER A 284 -10.23 -32.59 -7.10
CA SER A 284 -10.86 -31.43 -7.74
C SER A 284 -9.97 -30.78 -8.79
N ALA A 285 -10.50 -30.45 -9.96
CA ALA A 285 -9.76 -29.81 -11.05
C ALA A 285 -10.41 -28.52 -11.55
N PHE A 286 -9.58 -27.51 -11.84
CA PHE A 286 -10.00 -26.19 -12.28
C PHE A 286 -9.23 -25.82 -13.54
N TYR A 287 -9.95 -25.56 -14.64
CA TYR A 287 -9.37 -25.26 -15.94
C TYR A 287 -9.79 -23.88 -16.43
N ARG A 288 -8.82 -23.00 -16.69
CA ARG A 288 -9.08 -21.64 -17.18
C ARG A 288 -10.02 -20.85 -16.26
N CYS A 289 -10.01 -21.12 -14.96
CA CYS A 289 -10.84 -20.44 -13.97
C CYS A 289 -10.19 -19.16 -13.45
N GLY A 290 -11.00 -18.24 -12.93
CA GLY A 290 -10.54 -17.06 -12.19
C GLY A 290 -10.86 -17.19 -10.70
N PHE A 291 -9.91 -16.81 -9.85
CA PHE A 291 -10.09 -16.69 -8.40
C PHE A 291 -9.61 -15.31 -8.00
N LEU A 292 -10.56 -14.42 -7.69
CA LEU A 292 -10.28 -13.00 -7.49
C LEU A 292 -10.62 -12.59 -6.06
N GLY A 293 -9.70 -11.92 -5.39
CA GLY A 293 -9.87 -11.43 -4.02
C GLY A 293 -8.70 -10.55 -3.61
N PHE A 294 -8.45 -10.44 -2.31
CA PHE A 294 -7.35 -9.65 -1.76
C PHE A 294 -6.60 -10.39 -0.66
N GLN A 295 -7.16 -10.42 0.55
CA GLN A 295 -6.68 -11.28 1.62
C GLN A 295 -7.46 -12.61 1.58
N ASP A 296 -6.74 -13.73 1.65
CA ASP A 296 -7.32 -15.09 1.76
C ASP A 296 -8.19 -15.49 0.55
N THR A 297 -7.73 -15.23 -0.68
CA THR A 297 -8.56 -15.41 -1.89
C THR A 297 -8.95 -16.86 -2.17
N LEU A 298 -7.99 -17.77 -2.19
CA LEU A 298 -8.19 -19.19 -2.47
C LEU A 298 -7.79 -20.01 -1.26
N TRP A 299 -8.79 -20.56 -0.59
CA TRP A 299 -8.59 -21.53 0.49
C TRP A 299 -8.56 -22.94 -0.10
N ASP A 300 -7.36 -23.41 -0.38
CA ASP A 300 -7.03 -24.76 -0.83
C ASP A 300 -6.86 -25.67 0.39
N VAL A 301 -7.99 -26.13 0.94
CA VAL A 301 -8.11 -26.65 2.30
C VAL A 301 -7.32 -27.94 2.49
N GLN A 302 -7.69 -28.98 1.74
CA GLN A 302 -7.17 -30.34 1.86
C GLN A 302 -7.55 -31.15 0.62
N GLY A 303 -6.85 -32.26 0.37
CA GLY A 303 -7.10 -33.15 -0.77
C GLY A 303 -6.22 -32.83 -1.98
N ARG A 304 -6.36 -33.62 -3.04
CA ARG A 304 -5.56 -33.52 -4.27
C ARG A 304 -6.25 -32.60 -5.27
N HIS A 305 -5.60 -31.51 -5.64
CA HIS A 305 -6.19 -30.53 -6.55
C HIS A 305 -5.29 -30.18 -7.73
N TYR A 306 -5.93 -29.90 -8.86
CA TYR A 306 -5.24 -29.47 -10.08
C TYR A 306 -5.81 -28.15 -10.59
N PHE A 307 -4.97 -27.12 -10.68
CA PHE A 307 -5.33 -25.82 -11.24
C PHE A 307 -4.53 -25.60 -12.51
N LYS A 308 -5.18 -25.54 -13.67
CA LYS A 308 -4.49 -25.39 -14.96
C LYS A 308 -5.01 -24.18 -15.74
N LEU A 309 -4.09 -23.33 -16.19
CA LEU A 309 -4.41 -22.09 -16.93
C LEU A 309 -5.31 -21.11 -16.16
N CYS A 310 -5.32 -21.21 -14.83
CA CYS A 310 -6.13 -20.36 -13.97
C CYS A 310 -5.48 -19.00 -13.74
N THR A 311 -6.27 -18.03 -13.30
CA THR A 311 -5.79 -16.75 -12.79
C THR A 311 -6.16 -16.63 -11.33
N ILE A 312 -5.17 -16.50 -10.45
CA ILE A 312 -5.40 -16.30 -9.02
C ILE A 312 -4.87 -14.92 -8.64
N GLN A 313 -5.72 -14.06 -8.07
CA GLN A 313 -5.39 -12.67 -7.74
C GLN A 313 -5.56 -12.38 -6.25
N GLY A 314 -4.56 -11.75 -5.63
CA GLY A 314 -4.66 -11.28 -4.25
C GLY A 314 -3.39 -10.55 -3.78
N ALA A 315 -3.31 -10.32 -2.47
CA ALA A 315 -2.23 -9.56 -1.83
C ALA A 315 -1.68 -10.18 -0.55
N VAL A 316 -2.53 -10.76 0.32
CA VAL A 316 -2.10 -11.32 1.61
C VAL A 316 -2.62 -12.75 1.71
N ASP A 317 -1.71 -13.71 1.90
CA ASP A 317 -1.99 -15.14 2.07
C ASP A 317 -3.02 -15.68 1.07
N PHE A 318 -2.97 -15.18 -0.17
CA PHE A 318 -4.13 -15.30 -1.04
C PHE A 318 -4.25 -16.70 -1.70
N ILE A 319 -3.27 -17.57 -1.51
CA ILE A 319 -3.33 -19.01 -1.75
C ILE A 319 -2.90 -19.70 -0.46
N PHE A 320 -3.83 -20.33 0.26
CA PHE A 320 -3.54 -20.85 1.60
C PHE A 320 -4.29 -22.15 1.90
N GLY A 321 -3.82 -22.90 2.89
CA GLY A 321 -4.39 -24.18 3.31
C GLY A 321 -3.41 -25.36 3.20
N ALA A 322 -3.92 -26.59 3.26
CA ALA A 322 -3.15 -27.83 3.32
C ALA A 322 -3.46 -28.78 2.15
N GLY A 323 -3.89 -28.24 1.00
CA GLY A 323 -4.03 -29.03 -0.23
C GLY A 323 -2.72 -29.65 -0.72
N GLN A 324 -2.85 -30.78 -1.42
CA GLN A 324 -1.81 -31.40 -2.23
C GLN A 324 -2.06 -31.00 -3.69
N SER A 325 -1.43 -29.91 -4.13
CA SER A 325 -1.92 -29.17 -5.29
C SER A 325 -0.84 -28.80 -6.29
N ILE A 326 -1.15 -28.99 -7.58
CA ILE A 326 -0.36 -28.44 -8.68
C ILE A 326 -1.12 -27.27 -9.31
N TYR A 327 -0.46 -26.12 -9.36
CA TYR A 327 -0.84 -24.94 -10.11
C TYR A 327 0.01 -24.90 -11.38
N GLU A 328 -0.54 -25.34 -12.51
CA GLU A 328 0.18 -25.47 -13.78
C GLU A 328 -0.22 -24.37 -14.78
N ARG A 329 0.76 -23.64 -15.32
CA ARG A 329 0.53 -22.57 -16.30
C ARG A 329 -0.46 -21.51 -15.82
N CYS A 330 -0.51 -21.30 -14.52
CA CYS A 330 -1.39 -20.30 -13.90
C CYS A 330 -0.74 -18.91 -13.95
N THR A 331 -1.58 -17.89 -14.01
CA THR A 331 -1.16 -16.51 -13.75
C THR A 331 -1.44 -16.18 -12.29
N ILE A 332 -0.38 -15.87 -11.55
CA ILE A 332 -0.45 -15.43 -10.16
C ILE A 332 -0.36 -13.90 -10.17
N SER A 333 -1.50 -13.23 -9.97
CA SER A 333 -1.68 -11.79 -10.14
C SER A 333 -1.66 -11.07 -8.80
N VAL A 334 -0.52 -10.47 -8.45
CA VAL A 334 -0.31 -9.81 -7.16
C VAL A 334 -0.80 -8.36 -7.19
N ILE A 335 -1.62 -7.97 -6.20
CA ILE A 335 -2.14 -6.60 -6.06
C ILE A 335 -1.70 -5.95 -4.72
N ALA A 336 -0.51 -6.32 -4.24
CA ALA A 336 0.11 -5.81 -3.02
C ALA A 336 0.43 -4.30 -3.07
N GLY A 337 0.35 -3.64 -4.23
CA GLY A 337 0.47 -2.18 -4.35
C GLY A 337 -0.54 -1.41 -3.51
N ALA A 338 -1.67 -2.04 -3.16
CA ALA A 338 -2.69 -1.47 -2.27
C ALA A 338 -2.34 -1.58 -0.76
N LEU A 339 -1.27 -2.29 -0.37
CA LEU A 339 -0.86 -2.50 1.03
C LEU A 339 -0.04 -1.34 1.64
N ASN A 340 -0.09 -0.13 1.05
CA ASN A 340 0.56 1.08 1.58
C ASN A 340 2.05 0.92 1.95
N GLY A 341 2.80 0.14 1.17
CA GLY A 341 4.24 -0.08 1.36
C GLY A 341 4.60 -1.30 2.21
N VAL A 342 3.62 -2.06 2.69
CA VAL A 342 3.83 -3.40 3.26
C VAL A 342 3.89 -4.42 2.13
N ALA A 343 4.79 -5.39 2.22
CA ALA A 343 4.86 -6.47 1.25
C ALA A 343 3.69 -7.46 1.42
N GLY A 344 3.21 -7.99 0.31
CA GLY A 344 2.23 -9.07 0.27
C GLY A 344 2.83 -10.45 0.51
N PHE A 345 1.96 -11.46 0.52
CA PHE A 345 2.33 -12.88 0.63
C PHE A 345 1.50 -13.68 -0.36
N ILE A 346 2.14 -14.40 -1.29
CA ILE A 346 1.42 -15.24 -2.25
C ILE A 346 0.83 -16.46 -1.56
N THR A 347 1.67 -17.22 -0.85
CA THR A 347 1.23 -18.46 -0.21
C THR A 347 1.30 -18.45 1.31
N ALA A 348 0.33 -19.10 1.96
CA ALA A 348 0.38 -19.49 3.36
C ALA A 348 0.00 -20.97 3.54
N GLN A 349 0.98 -21.87 3.31
CA GLN A 349 0.75 -23.31 3.29
C GLN A 349 0.77 -23.90 4.71
N ALA A 350 -0.13 -24.85 4.99
CA ALA A 350 -0.51 -25.30 6.33
C ALA A 350 -0.19 -26.77 6.63
N ARG A 351 0.79 -27.35 5.94
CA ARG A 351 1.27 -28.71 6.23
C ARG A 351 1.84 -28.77 7.64
N GLY A 352 1.22 -29.60 8.47
CA GLY A 352 1.51 -29.71 9.91
C GLY A 352 2.35 -30.94 10.29
N ASP A 353 2.53 -31.90 9.39
CA ASP A 353 3.21 -33.16 9.67
C ASP A 353 4.25 -33.48 8.57
N PRO A 354 5.46 -33.96 8.91
CA PRO A 354 6.49 -34.32 7.93
C PRO A 354 6.13 -35.51 7.03
N ASN A 355 5.14 -36.33 7.40
CA ASN A 355 4.65 -37.48 6.62
C ASN A 355 3.43 -37.13 5.76
N ASP A 356 2.80 -35.96 5.97
CA ASP A 356 1.71 -35.50 5.12
C ASP A 356 2.22 -35.23 3.70
N ALA A 357 1.52 -35.72 2.67
CA ALA A 357 1.90 -35.52 1.28
C ALA A 357 1.59 -34.10 0.76
N SER A 358 0.82 -33.31 1.51
CA SER A 358 0.38 -31.96 1.12
C SER A 358 1.52 -31.02 0.72
N GLY A 359 1.17 -30.00 -0.05
CA GLY A 359 2.12 -29.03 -0.58
C GLY A 359 1.58 -28.31 -1.80
N PHE A 360 2.07 -27.09 -2.03
CA PHE A 360 1.72 -26.32 -3.22
C PHE A 360 2.89 -26.32 -4.22
N VAL A 361 2.62 -26.74 -5.45
CA VAL A 361 3.61 -26.76 -6.53
C VAL A 361 3.14 -25.84 -7.66
N PHE A 362 3.88 -24.76 -7.89
CA PHE A 362 3.66 -23.82 -8.98
C PHE A 362 4.58 -24.20 -10.14
N LYS A 363 4.00 -24.76 -11.20
CA LYS A 363 4.72 -25.26 -12.37
C LYS A 363 4.39 -24.44 -13.60
N ASP A 364 5.40 -23.96 -14.33
CA ASP A 364 5.23 -23.15 -15.54
C ASP A 364 4.36 -21.90 -15.31
N CYS A 365 4.32 -21.36 -14.09
CA CYS A 365 3.47 -20.24 -13.72
C CYS A 365 4.11 -18.90 -14.12
N ASN A 366 3.27 -17.86 -14.20
CA ASN A 366 3.71 -16.48 -14.37
C ASN A 366 3.27 -15.64 -13.17
N VAL A 367 4.24 -15.14 -12.38
CA VAL A 367 4.01 -14.32 -11.19
C VAL A 367 4.28 -12.85 -11.51
N ILE A 368 3.19 -12.08 -11.58
CA ILE A 368 3.18 -10.68 -12.02
C ILE A 368 2.27 -9.84 -11.14
N GLY A 369 2.43 -8.52 -11.15
CA GLY A 369 1.56 -7.67 -10.34
C GLY A 369 2.14 -6.31 -9.98
N THR A 370 1.67 -5.79 -8.86
CA THR A 370 2.08 -4.49 -8.30
C THR A 370 2.39 -4.60 -6.81
N GLY A 371 3.25 -3.71 -6.32
CA GLY A 371 3.75 -3.75 -4.95
C GLY A 371 4.91 -4.74 -4.79
N GLN A 372 5.39 -4.89 -3.57
CA GLN A 372 6.38 -5.91 -3.21
C GLN A 372 5.66 -7.12 -2.58
N THR A 373 6.17 -8.33 -2.78
CA THR A 373 5.58 -9.54 -2.20
C THR A 373 6.64 -10.59 -1.89
N TYR A 374 6.36 -11.40 -0.87
CA TYR A 374 7.03 -12.67 -0.66
C TYR A 374 6.33 -13.77 -1.47
N LEU A 375 7.09 -14.78 -1.88
CA LEU A 375 6.57 -16.03 -2.46
C LEU A 375 5.70 -16.77 -1.44
N GLY A 376 6.08 -16.74 -0.17
CA GLY A 376 5.25 -17.34 0.86
C GLY A 376 5.74 -17.17 2.29
N ARG A 377 4.88 -17.58 3.21
CA ARG A 377 5.17 -17.76 4.64
C ARG A 377 4.53 -19.06 5.16
N PRO A 378 5.09 -19.70 6.19
CA PRO A 378 4.54 -20.96 6.69
C PRO A 378 3.35 -20.71 7.61
N TRP A 379 2.17 -21.24 7.27
CA TRP A 379 1.05 -21.22 8.22
C TRP A 379 1.20 -22.30 9.30
N ARG A 380 1.89 -23.40 8.98
CA ARG A 380 2.24 -24.47 9.92
C ARG A 380 3.69 -24.89 9.75
N ASP A 381 4.23 -25.59 10.74
CA ASP A 381 5.68 -25.81 10.90
C ASP A 381 6.34 -26.71 9.83
N TYR A 382 5.57 -27.45 9.02
CA TYR A 382 6.11 -28.30 7.93
C TYR A 382 5.70 -27.80 6.54
N ALA A 383 5.38 -26.51 6.43
CA ALA A 383 4.87 -25.91 5.20
C ALA A 383 5.74 -26.24 3.99
N ARG A 384 5.09 -26.59 2.87
CA ARG A 384 5.74 -27.01 1.63
C ARG A 384 5.24 -26.22 0.44
N VAL A 385 6.12 -25.46 -0.21
CA VAL A 385 5.83 -24.63 -1.38
C VAL A 385 6.99 -24.71 -2.36
N ILE A 386 6.71 -25.05 -3.61
CA ILE A 386 7.71 -25.19 -4.67
C ILE A 386 7.31 -24.31 -5.86
N TYR A 387 8.23 -23.48 -6.33
CA TYR A 387 8.14 -22.83 -7.63
C TYR A 387 9.10 -23.51 -8.60
N TYR A 388 8.59 -24.04 -9.70
CA TYR A 388 9.34 -24.77 -10.72
C TYR A 388 9.08 -24.18 -12.10
N ASN A 389 10.15 -23.90 -12.84
CA ASN A 389 10.11 -23.38 -14.21
C ASN A 389 9.16 -22.19 -14.40
N SER A 390 9.10 -21.30 -13.41
CA SER A 390 8.12 -20.21 -13.34
C SER A 390 8.76 -18.84 -13.54
N SER A 391 8.05 -17.96 -14.24
CA SER A 391 8.46 -16.56 -14.44
C SER A 391 8.12 -15.75 -13.19
N LEU A 392 9.12 -15.08 -12.61
CA LEU A 392 9.01 -14.22 -11.44
C LEU A 392 9.38 -12.77 -11.82
N SER A 393 8.42 -11.85 -11.75
CA SER A 393 8.67 -10.43 -11.98
C SER A 393 9.35 -9.73 -10.80
N GLU A 394 9.82 -8.50 -11.00
CA GLU A 394 10.55 -7.65 -10.06
C GLU A 394 9.79 -7.29 -8.76
N ILE A 395 8.55 -7.74 -8.63
CA ILE A 395 7.74 -7.56 -7.42
C ILE A 395 8.16 -8.49 -6.28
N ILE A 396 8.90 -9.55 -6.58
CA ILE A 396 9.40 -10.48 -5.55
C ILE A 396 10.50 -9.81 -4.76
N VAL A 397 10.33 -9.77 -3.44
CA VAL A 397 11.37 -9.24 -2.53
C VAL A 397 12.62 -10.11 -2.58
N PRO A 398 13.84 -9.54 -2.45
CA PRO A 398 15.09 -10.30 -2.58
C PRO A 398 15.19 -11.52 -1.66
N GLN A 399 14.63 -11.44 -0.45
CA GLN A 399 14.58 -12.53 0.53
C GLN A 399 13.75 -13.73 0.06
N GLY A 400 12.77 -13.51 -0.83
CA GLY A 400 11.83 -14.49 -1.38
C GLY A 400 10.78 -14.97 -0.37
N TRP A 401 11.22 -15.37 0.83
CA TRP A 401 10.42 -16.04 1.83
C TRP A 401 10.56 -15.40 3.21
N ILE A 402 9.60 -15.64 4.10
CA ILE A 402 9.69 -15.26 5.51
C ILE A 402 9.25 -16.42 6.41
N ALA A 403 9.97 -16.65 7.51
CA ALA A 403 9.71 -17.78 8.42
C ALA A 403 8.47 -17.57 9.31
N TRP A 404 7.98 -16.33 9.43
CA TRP A 404 6.85 -15.95 10.28
C TRP A 404 6.93 -16.58 11.68
N GLY A 405 6.00 -17.48 12.04
CA GLY A 405 5.97 -18.15 13.34
C GLY A 405 6.99 -19.29 13.52
N SER A 406 7.64 -19.74 12.44
CA SER A 406 8.59 -20.87 12.45
C SER A 406 10.05 -20.41 12.53
N THR A 407 10.30 -19.19 13.03
CA THR A 407 11.67 -18.69 13.25
C THR A 407 12.41 -19.61 14.24
N GLY A 408 13.59 -20.09 13.87
CA GLY A 408 14.36 -21.11 14.61
C GLY A 408 13.94 -22.56 14.34
N ARG A 409 12.91 -22.78 13.52
CA ARG A 409 12.42 -24.10 13.06
C ARG A 409 12.37 -24.21 11.54
N GLU A 410 13.08 -23.34 10.83
CA GLU A 410 13.03 -23.25 9.37
C GLU A 410 13.51 -24.54 8.69
N TYR A 411 14.33 -25.35 9.37
CA TYR A 411 14.78 -26.66 8.89
C TYR A 411 13.64 -27.67 8.67
N GLN A 412 12.45 -27.41 9.21
CA GLN A 412 11.23 -28.23 8.99
C GLN A 412 10.49 -27.82 7.70
N LEU A 413 10.76 -26.63 7.17
CA LEU A 413 10.08 -26.07 6.00
C LEU A 413 10.65 -26.63 4.70
N THR A 414 9.78 -26.76 3.70
CA THR A 414 10.15 -27.16 2.34
C THR A 414 9.76 -26.06 1.35
N PHE A 415 10.46 -24.92 1.41
CA PHE A 415 10.28 -23.81 0.47
C PHE A 415 11.44 -23.80 -0.52
N ALA A 416 11.14 -23.87 -1.81
CA ALA A 416 12.18 -23.95 -2.83
C ALA A 416 11.79 -23.37 -4.19
N GLU A 417 12.80 -22.86 -4.90
CA GLU A 417 12.71 -22.36 -6.27
C GLU A 417 13.68 -23.15 -7.18
N TYR A 418 13.20 -23.58 -8.35
CA TYR A 418 13.99 -24.30 -9.35
C TYR A 418 13.64 -23.81 -10.75
N ASP A 419 14.66 -23.58 -11.57
CA ASP A 419 14.55 -23.14 -12.97
C ASP A 419 13.64 -21.90 -13.16
N CYS A 420 13.48 -21.10 -12.11
CA CYS A 420 12.69 -19.88 -12.17
C CYS A 420 13.49 -18.77 -12.87
N TYR A 421 12.81 -17.99 -13.70
CA TYR A 421 13.41 -16.95 -14.53
C TYR A 421 12.67 -15.61 -14.36
N GLY A 422 13.25 -14.53 -14.88
CA GLY A 422 12.71 -13.17 -14.73
C GLY A 422 13.42 -12.35 -13.67
N LEU A 423 13.06 -11.08 -13.55
CA LEU A 423 13.79 -10.12 -12.70
C LEU A 423 13.68 -10.43 -11.20
N GLY A 424 12.61 -11.12 -10.77
CA GLY A 424 12.38 -11.52 -9.39
C GLY A 424 13.02 -12.86 -9.01
N SER A 425 13.62 -13.60 -9.95
CA SER A 425 14.17 -14.93 -9.70
C SER A 425 15.63 -14.94 -9.24
N ASN A 426 16.25 -13.77 -9.03
CA ASN A 426 17.60 -13.69 -8.49
C ASN A 426 17.64 -14.24 -7.05
N THR A 427 18.40 -15.31 -6.84
CA THR A 427 18.48 -16.02 -5.56
C THR A 427 19.62 -15.57 -4.63
N LEU A 428 20.48 -14.63 -5.06
CA LEU A 428 21.67 -14.21 -4.30
C LEU A 428 21.38 -13.68 -2.88
N GLU A 429 20.21 -13.05 -2.69
CA GLU A 429 19.78 -12.47 -1.41
C GLU A 429 18.66 -13.28 -0.73
N ARG A 430 18.36 -14.50 -1.24
CA ARG A 430 17.34 -15.36 -0.64
C ARG A 430 17.71 -15.73 0.79
N VAL A 431 16.68 -16.04 1.56
CA VAL A 431 16.87 -16.60 2.90
C VAL A 431 17.78 -17.83 2.85
N LYS A 432 18.71 -17.94 3.80
CA LYS A 432 19.70 -19.03 3.83
C LYS A 432 19.10 -20.42 4.05
N TRP A 433 17.87 -20.47 4.59
CA TRP A 433 17.14 -21.70 4.88
C TRP A 433 16.27 -22.18 3.73
N GLU A 434 16.29 -21.50 2.57
CA GLU A 434 15.64 -22.01 1.36
C GLU A 434 16.13 -23.43 1.05
N ASN A 435 15.19 -24.35 0.82
CA ASN A 435 15.47 -25.77 0.77
C ASN A 435 16.10 -26.17 -0.57
N LYS A 436 17.15 -27.00 -0.51
CA LYS A 436 17.79 -27.62 -1.68
C LYS A 436 17.38 -29.09 -1.79
N LEU A 437 16.35 -29.35 -2.58
CA LEU A 437 15.75 -30.64 -2.85
C LEU A 437 16.68 -31.52 -3.69
N SER A 438 16.62 -32.83 -3.45
CA SER A 438 17.27 -33.80 -4.33
C SER A 438 16.57 -33.86 -5.69
N PRO A 439 17.29 -34.20 -6.78
CA PRO A 439 16.67 -34.35 -8.12
C PRO A 439 15.48 -35.31 -8.13
N LYS A 440 15.56 -36.41 -7.34
CA LYS A 440 14.46 -37.38 -7.20
C LYS A 440 13.22 -36.75 -6.57
N MET A 441 13.38 -35.98 -5.49
CA MET A 441 12.28 -35.31 -4.81
C MET A 441 11.66 -34.23 -5.72
N LEU A 442 12.49 -33.43 -6.39
CA LEU A 442 12.05 -32.42 -7.32
C LEU A 442 11.25 -33.01 -8.48
N SER A 443 11.76 -34.09 -9.09
CA SER A 443 11.07 -34.81 -10.18
C SER A 443 9.72 -35.38 -9.73
N TRP A 444 9.62 -35.90 -8.50
CA TRP A 444 8.37 -36.42 -7.98
C TRP A 444 7.35 -35.29 -7.74
N LEU A 445 7.74 -34.23 -7.02
CA LEU A 445 6.85 -33.10 -6.69
C LEU A 445 6.33 -32.36 -7.94
N THR A 446 7.14 -32.29 -8.99
CA THR A 446 6.78 -31.58 -10.24
C THR A 446 6.10 -32.48 -11.28
N SER A 447 6.02 -33.79 -11.01
CA SER A 447 5.28 -34.75 -11.83
C SER A 447 3.79 -34.67 -11.52
N ILE A 448 2.95 -34.96 -12.52
CA ILE A 448 1.50 -35.05 -12.32
C ILE A 448 1.12 -36.14 -11.31
N THR A 449 1.97 -37.18 -11.19
CA THR A 449 1.81 -38.26 -10.20
C THR A 449 1.86 -37.77 -8.75
N PHE A 450 2.40 -36.57 -8.49
CA PHE A 450 2.31 -35.96 -7.17
C PHE A 450 0.85 -35.85 -6.71
N ILE A 451 -0.08 -35.50 -7.61
CA ILE A 451 -1.51 -35.41 -7.29
C ILE A 451 -2.34 -36.51 -7.94
N ASP A 452 -1.81 -37.23 -8.92
CA ASP A 452 -2.54 -38.20 -9.72
C ASP A 452 -1.76 -39.51 -9.96
N ASN A 453 -1.68 -40.36 -8.93
CA ASN A 453 -1.16 -41.72 -9.06
C ASN A 453 -2.18 -42.71 -9.66
N GLU A 454 -3.47 -42.34 -9.69
CA GLU A 454 -4.58 -43.24 -10.02
C GLU A 454 -5.15 -42.99 -11.43
N GLY A 455 -4.70 -41.94 -12.12
CA GLY A 455 -5.20 -41.53 -13.42
C GLY A 455 -6.54 -40.77 -13.38
N TRP A 456 -6.90 -40.13 -12.26
CA TRP A 456 -8.18 -39.43 -12.11
C TRP A 456 -8.29 -38.16 -12.97
N ILE A 457 -7.17 -37.59 -13.44
CA ILE A 457 -7.20 -36.43 -14.34
C ILE A 457 -7.53 -36.89 -15.77
N VAL A 458 -6.94 -37.99 -16.22
CA VAL A 458 -7.20 -38.54 -17.56
C VAL A 458 -8.55 -39.24 -17.66
N SER A 459 -9.11 -39.69 -16.55
CA SER A 459 -10.46 -40.29 -16.48
C SER A 459 -11.59 -39.25 -16.46
N GLN A 460 -11.29 -37.94 -16.54
CA GLN A 460 -12.32 -36.91 -16.59
C GLN A 460 -13.13 -37.03 -17.88
N PRO A 461 -14.46 -36.83 -17.83
CA PRO A 461 -15.38 -37.18 -18.93
C PRO A 461 -15.21 -36.34 -20.21
N PHE A 462 -14.39 -35.28 -20.20
CA PHE A 462 -14.25 -34.35 -21.31
C PHE A 462 -12.78 -34.03 -21.57
N ASN A 463 -12.44 -33.73 -22.83
CA ASN A 463 -11.16 -33.11 -23.13
C ASN A 463 -11.16 -31.68 -22.56
N MET A 464 -10.58 -31.52 -21.38
CA MET A 464 -10.61 -30.26 -20.63
C MET A 464 -9.80 -29.14 -21.30
N LEU A 465 -8.92 -29.48 -22.25
CA LEU A 465 -8.05 -28.54 -22.95
C LEU A 465 -8.46 -28.23 -24.40
N ALA A 466 -9.38 -29.02 -24.96
CA ALA A 466 -10.05 -28.69 -26.22
C ALA A 466 -10.89 -27.41 -26.11
#